data_AF-A0A7S2UW12-F1
#
_entry.id   AF-A0A7S2UW12-F1
#
_cell.length_a   1.000
_cell.length_b   1.000
_cell.length_c   1.000
_cell.angle_alpha   90.00
_cell.angle_beta   90.00
_cell.angle_gamma   90.00
#
_symmetry.space_group_name_H-M   'P 1'
#
loop_
_entity.id
_entity.type
_entity.pdbx_description
1 polymer ?
#
loop_
_entity_poly.entity_id
_entity_poly.type
_entity_poly.pdbx_seq_one_letter_code
_entity_poly.pdbx_strand_id
1 'polypeptide(L)'
;DITTPENFEHFLGRCQHGGLDNESPVNLVLSCVDNYAARTSINQACNELDQVWMESGVSEDAVSGHIQTLLPGRTACFECLPPLVVASGIDEKTLKREGVCAASL
;
A
#
# COMPACT_ATOMS: atom_id res chain seq x y z
N ASP A 1 12.87 0.62 2.51
CA ASP A 1 11.90 0.63 1.41
C ASP A 1 11.23 -0.74 1.39
N ILE A 2 9.90 -0.80 1.51
CA ILE A 2 9.15 -2.06 1.57
C ILE A 2 9.25 -2.89 0.28
N THR A 3 9.64 -2.25 -0.83
CA THR A 3 9.80 -2.92 -2.12
C THR A 3 11.05 -3.80 -2.21
N THR A 4 11.98 -3.71 -1.24
CA THR A 4 13.15 -4.60 -1.22
C THR A 4 12.79 -5.95 -0.59
N PRO A 5 13.34 -7.08 -1.09
CA PRO A 5 13.00 -8.41 -0.57
C PRO A 5 13.20 -8.55 0.95
N GLU A 6 14.33 -8.06 1.47
CA GLU A 6 14.63 -8.12 2.90
C GLU A 6 13.60 -7.37 3.76
N ASN A 7 13.20 -6.17 3.34
CA ASN A 7 12.22 -5.37 4.08
C ASN A 7 10.80 -5.92 3.92
N PHE A 8 10.50 -6.53 2.77
CA PHE A 8 9.22 -7.20 2.52
C PHE A 8 9.04 -8.40 3.46
N GLU A 9 10.05 -9.27 3.57
CA GLU A 9 10.05 -10.39 4.51
C GLU A 9 9.95 -9.92 5.96
N HIS A 10 10.71 -8.88 6.32
CA HIS A 10 10.59 -8.27 7.65
C HIS A 10 9.17 -7.74 7.90
N PHE A 11 8.55 -7.09 6.92
CA PHE A 11 7.18 -6.60 7.01
C PHE A 11 6.17 -7.74 7.21
N LEU A 12 6.26 -8.83 6.45
CA LEU A 12 5.42 -10.04 6.65
C LEU A 12 5.55 -10.56 8.08
N GLY A 13 6.78 -10.71 8.57
CA GLY A 13 7.04 -11.17 9.94
C GLY A 13 6.41 -10.25 11.00
N ARG A 14 6.48 -8.92 10.80
CA ARG A 14 5.83 -7.94 11.69
C ARG A 14 4.31 -7.96 11.58
N CYS A 15 3.72 -8.24 10.41
CA CYS A 15 2.28 -8.39 10.28
C CYS A 15 1.77 -9.63 11.03
N GLN A 16 2.50 -10.74 10.97
CA GLN A 16 2.11 -12.00 11.61
C GLN A 16 2.35 -12.03 13.13
N HIS A 17 3.39 -11.35 13.63
CA HIS A 17 3.82 -11.46 15.04
C HIS A 17 3.93 -10.10 15.75
N GLY A 18 3.55 -9.01 15.11
CA GLY A 18 3.69 -7.65 15.65
C GLY A 18 2.50 -7.17 16.48
N GLY A 19 1.58 -8.06 16.86
CA GLY A 19 0.46 -7.77 17.75
C GLY A 19 0.88 -7.31 19.14
N LEU A 20 -0.10 -6.95 19.97
CA LEU A 20 0.16 -6.36 21.30
C LEU A 20 0.92 -7.29 22.26
N ASP A 21 0.77 -8.60 22.07
CA ASP A 21 1.46 -9.67 22.79
C ASP A 21 2.82 -10.05 22.17
N ASN A 22 3.21 -9.44 21.05
CA ASN A 22 4.37 -9.78 20.22
C ASN A 22 4.37 -11.21 19.66
N GLU A 23 3.21 -11.86 19.60
CA GLU A 23 3.06 -13.20 19.02
C GLU A 23 1.90 -13.27 18.02
N SER A 24 0.81 -12.55 18.31
CA SER A 24 -0.37 -12.49 17.46
C SER A 24 -0.16 -11.58 16.23
N PRO A 25 -0.96 -11.79 15.16
CA PRO A 25 -1.00 -10.86 14.05
C PRO A 25 -1.50 -9.48 14.44
N VAL A 26 -1.11 -8.47 13.67
CA VAL A 26 -1.66 -7.12 13.80
C VAL A 26 -3.15 -7.14 13.44
N ASN A 27 -3.97 -6.37 14.15
CA ASN A 27 -5.41 -6.37 13.87
C ASN A 27 -5.77 -5.63 12.58
N LEU A 28 -4.96 -4.63 12.20
CA LEU A 28 -5.19 -3.79 11.04
C LEU A 28 -3.87 -3.23 10.53
N VAL A 29 -3.67 -3.26 9.21
CA VAL A 29 -2.61 -2.51 8.54
C VAL A 29 -3.21 -1.23 7.95
N LEU A 30 -2.51 -0.11 8.10
CA LEU A 30 -2.89 1.18 7.52
C LEU A 30 -1.82 1.61 6.51
N SER A 31 -2.22 1.75 5.25
CA SER A 31 -1.36 2.23 4.17
C SER A 31 -1.57 3.72 3.96
N CYS A 32 -0.54 4.49 4.28
CA CYS A 32 -0.47 5.95 4.13
C CYS A 32 0.74 6.36 3.26
N VAL A 33 1.09 5.53 2.28
CA VAL A 33 2.26 5.74 1.41
C VAL A 33 1.91 6.60 0.19
N ASP A 34 2.91 7.27 -0.40
CA ASP A 34 2.72 8.23 -1.49
C ASP A 34 2.89 7.62 -2.90
N ASN A 35 3.29 6.35 -3.00
CA ASN A 35 3.66 5.72 -4.27
C ASN A 35 2.94 4.38 -4.50
N TYR A 36 2.79 4.00 -5.76
CA TYR A 36 2.05 2.80 -6.14
C TYR A 36 2.85 1.53 -5.89
N ALA A 37 4.18 1.56 -6.02
CA ALA A 37 5.02 0.40 -5.76
C ALA A 37 4.85 -0.12 -4.33
N ALA A 38 4.88 0.78 -3.34
CA ALA A 38 4.65 0.42 -1.94
C ALA A 38 3.21 -0.04 -1.67
N ARG A 39 2.19 0.58 -2.31
CA ARG A 39 0.80 0.10 -2.22
C ARG A 39 0.66 -1.32 -2.74
N THR A 40 1.29 -1.64 -3.86
CA THR A 40 1.30 -2.98 -4.45
C THR A 40 2.01 -3.99 -3.55
N SER A 41 3.15 -3.64 -2.96
CA SER A 41 3.81 -4.51 -1.97
C SER A 41 2.92 -4.79 -0.75
N ILE A 42 2.27 -3.76 -0.19
CA ILE A 42 1.35 -3.96 0.94
C ILE A 42 0.17 -4.85 0.52
N ASN A 43 -0.39 -4.63 -0.67
CA ASN A 43 -1.48 -5.45 -1.20
C ASN A 43 -1.07 -6.93 -1.33
N GLN A 44 0.11 -7.20 -1.88
CA GLN A 44 0.63 -8.57 -2.01
C GLN A 44 0.77 -9.23 -0.64
N ALA A 45 1.43 -8.56 0.31
CA ALA A 45 1.61 -9.07 1.66
C ALA A 45 0.29 -9.34 2.38
N CYS A 46 -0.68 -8.42 2.27
CA CYS A 46 -1.97 -8.58 2.93
C CYS A 46 -2.82 -9.68 2.31
N ASN A 47 -2.74 -9.89 0.98
CA ASN A 47 -3.42 -11.01 0.32
C ASN A 47 -2.78 -12.35 0.69
N GLU A 48 -1.46 -12.42 0.83
CA GLU A 48 -0.75 -13.64 1.24
C GLU A 48 -1.10 -14.05 2.67
N LEU A 49 -1.27 -13.06 3.55
CA LEU A 49 -1.53 -13.28 4.98
C LEU A 49 -3.01 -13.30 5.36
N ASP A 50 -3.93 -13.07 4.41
CA ASP A 50 -5.35 -12.78 4.68
C ASP A 50 -5.53 -11.66 5.73
N GLN A 51 -4.65 -10.65 5.67
CA GLN A 51 -4.60 -9.53 6.62
C GLN A 51 -5.58 -8.43 6.20
N VAL A 52 -6.47 -8.04 7.11
CA VAL A 52 -7.34 -6.86 6.90
C VAL A 52 -6.50 -5.59 6.93
N TRP A 53 -6.75 -4.70 5.96
CA TRP A 53 -6.04 -3.44 5.85
C TRP A 53 -6.90 -2.31 5.28
N MET A 54 -6.45 -1.08 5.50
CA MET A 54 -7.03 0.10 4.86
C MET A 54 -5.97 0.85 4.09
N GLU A 55 -6.36 1.40 2.95
CA GLU A 55 -5.54 2.25 2.12
C GLU A 55 -6.10 3.67 2.12
N SER A 56 -5.21 4.65 2.07
CA SER A 56 -5.56 6.05 1.93
C SER A 56 -4.70 6.72 0.87
N GLY A 57 -5.32 7.63 0.13
CA GLY A 57 -4.66 8.44 -0.88
C GLY A 57 -5.16 9.88 -0.83
N VAL A 58 -4.25 10.79 -1.18
CA VAL A 58 -4.54 12.21 -1.39
C VAL A 58 -4.07 12.58 -2.78
N SER A 59 -4.83 13.41 -3.50
CA SER A 59 -4.45 13.87 -4.83
C SER A 59 -3.27 14.85 -4.77
N GLU A 60 -2.47 14.90 -5.83
CA GLU A 60 -1.28 15.77 -5.91
C GLU A 60 -1.60 17.26 -5.72
N ASP A 61 -2.82 17.67 -6.07
CA ASP A 61 -3.33 19.05 -5.88
C ASP A 61 -3.91 19.32 -4.49
N ALA A 62 -3.93 18.32 -3.60
CA ALA A 62 -4.45 18.35 -2.24
C ALA A 62 -5.95 18.70 -2.10
N VAL A 63 -6.73 18.64 -3.19
CA VAL A 63 -8.18 18.97 -3.14
C VAL A 63 -9.08 17.74 -3.05
N SER A 64 -8.53 16.54 -3.12
CA SER A 64 -9.29 15.30 -3.00
C SER A 64 -8.50 14.23 -2.26
N GLY A 65 -9.21 13.26 -1.72
CA GLY A 65 -8.62 12.09 -1.09
C GLY A 65 -9.66 11.01 -0.88
N HIS A 66 -9.20 9.81 -0.55
CA HIS A 66 -10.05 8.67 -0.32
C HIS A 66 -9.48 7.77 0.77
N ILE A 67 -10.36 6.94 1.32
CA ILE A 67 -10.00 5.80 2.15
C ILE A 67 -10.72 4.56 1.61
N GLN A 68 -10.07 3.41 1.66
CA GLN A 68 -10.64 2.15 1.22
C GLN A 68 -10.31 1.05 2.21
N THR A 69 -11.29 0.25 2.60
CA THR A 69 -11.08 -0.96 3.41
C THR A 69 -10.98 -2.18 2.49
N LEU A 70 -9.91 -2.95 2.66
CA LEU A 70 -9.60 -4.13 1.87
C LEU A 70 -9.67 -5.37 2.77
N LEU A 71 -10.58 -6.28 2.40
CA LEU A 71 -10.78 -7.57 3.02
C LEU A 71 -10.42 -8.61 1.96
N PRO A 72 -9.23 -9.25 2.03
CA PRO A 72 -8.80 -10.22 1.04
C PRO A 72 -9.88 -11.28 0.77
N GLY A 73 -10.16 -11.54 -0.51
CA GLY A 73 -11.21 -12.46 -0.96
C GLY A 73 -12.67 -12.00 -0.78
N ARG A 74 -12.93 -10.85 -0.13
CA ARG A 74 -14.29 -10.31 0.07
C ARG A 74 -14.55 -8.98 -0.62
N THR A 75 -13.59 -8.06 -0.58
CA THR A 75 -13.66 -6.79 -1.31
C THR A 75 -12.55 -6.74 -2.37
N ALA A 76 -12.67 -5.80 -3.31
CA ALA A 76 -11.65 -5.62 -4.35
C ALA A 76 -10.30 -5.27 -3.70
N CYS A 77 -9.25 -6.02 -4.02
CA CYS A 77 -7.89 -5.68 -3.63
C CYS A 77 -7.36 -4.52 -4.49
N PHE A 78 -6.21 -3.95 -4.15
CA PHE A 78 -5.65 -2.80 -4.88
C PHE A 78 -5.39 -3.13 -6.36
N GLU A 79 -4.94 -4.36 -6.64
CA GLU A 79 -4.69 -4.86 -7.99
C GLU A 79 -5.95 -5.30 -8.75
N CYS A 80 -7.12 -5.40 -8.09
CA CYS A 80 -8.39 -5.64 -8.78
C CYS A 80 -8.87 -4.40 -9.56
N LEU A 81 -8.52 -3.20 -9.10
CA LEU A 81 -8.88 -1.92 -9.71
C LEU A 81 -7.63 -1.03 -9.84
N PRO A 82 -6.60 -1.47 -10.57
CA PRO A 82 -5.34 -0.76 -10.62
C PRO A 82 -5.50 0.58 -11.33
N PRO A 83 -4.81 1.64 -10.87
CA PRO A 83 -4.78 2.90 -11.59
C PRO A 83 -4.11 2.70 -12.96
N LEU A 84 -4.46 3.56 -13.92
CA LEU A 84 -4.00 3.43 -15.32
C LEU A 84 -2.48 3.32 -15.45
N VAL A 85 -1.72 4.05 -14.62
CA VAL A 85 -0.25 4.04 -14.61
C VAL A 85 0.29 2.64 -14.31
N VAL A 86 -0.25 1.98 -13.30
CA VAL A 86 0.12 0.61 -12.93
C VAL A 86 -0.33 -0.37 -14.02
N ALA A 87 -1.56 -0.22 -14.53
CA ALA A 87 -2.11 -1.10 -15.57
C ALA A 87 -1.35 -1.00 -16.91
N SER A 88 -0.79 0.17 -17.22
CA SER A 88 -0.03 0.41 -18.46
C SER A 88 1.45 0.02 -18.36
N GLY A 89 1.92 -0.42 -17.19
CA GLY A 89 3.33 -0.79 -16.97
C GLY A 89 4.30 0.39 -17.08
N ILE A 90 3.80 1.62 -17.01
CA ILE A 90 4.62 2.84 -17.03
C ILE A 90 5.23 3.02 -15.65
N ASP A 91 6.53 3.27 -15.58
CA ASP A 91 7.21 3.58 -14.32
C ASP A 91 6.64 4.89 -13.75
N GLU A 92 6.11 4.85 -12.53
CA GLU A 92 5.54 6.00 -11.83
C GLU A 92 6.53 7.17 -11.70
N LYS A 93 7.83 6.90 -11.72
CA LYS A 93 8.88 7.94 -11.71
C LYS A 93 8.81 8.83 -12.94
N THR A 94 8.23 8.36 -14.04
CA THR A 94 8.04 9.17 -15.26
C THR A 94 6.94 10.22 -15.12
N LEU A 95 6.05 10.09 -14.13
CA LEU A 95 5.03 11.10 -13.80
C LEU A 95 5.57 12.18 -12.86
N LYS A 96 6.50 11.84 -11.96
CA LYS A 96 7.16 12.82 -11.09
C LYS A 96 8.10 13.69 -11.91
N ARG A 97 7.82 15.00 -11.98
CA ARG A 97 8.75 15.99 -12.52
C ARG A 97 9.81 16.33 -11.46
N GLU A 98 11.08 16.36 -11.84
CA GLU A 98 12.13 16.79 -10.91
C GLU A 98 11.95 18.28 -10.52
N GLY A 99 12.15 18.59 -9.24
CA GLY A 99 12.06 19.95 -8.72
C GLY A 99 10.64 20.44 -8.36
N VAL A 100 9.62 19.57 -8.44
CA VAL A 100 8.28 19.86 -7.93
C VAL A 100 7.88 18.88 -6.84
N CYS A 101 7.10 19.34 -5.87
CA CYS A 101 6.46 18.51 -4.86
C CYS A 101 4.95 18.46 -5.11
N ALA A 102 4.31 17.37 -4.68
CA ALA A 102 2.87 17.35 -4.51
C ALA A 102 2.50 18.37 -3.42
N ALA A 103 1.33 19.02 -3.56
CA ALA A 103 0.79 19.89 -2.52
C ALA A 103 0.38 19.09 -1.27
N SER A 104 0.05 17.81 -1.47
CA SER A 104 -0.18 16.83 -0.41
C SER A 104 1.11 16.08 -0.07
N LEU A 105 1.45 16.02 1.22
CA LEU A 105 2.63 15.33 1.76
C LEU A 105 2.31 13.87 2.11
#